data_AF-A0A959TDA4-F1
#
_entry.id   AF-A0A959TDA4-F1
#
_cell.length_a   1.000
_cell.length_b   1.000
_cell.length_c   1.000
_cell.angle_alpha   90.00
_cell.angle_beta   90.00
_cell.angle_gamma   90.00
#
_symmetry.space_group_name_H-M   'P 1'
#
loop_
_entity.id
_entity.type
_entity.pdbx_description
1 polymer ?
#
loop_
_entity_poly.entity_id
_entity_poly.type
_entity_poly.pdbx_seq_one_letter_code
_entity_poly.pdbx_strand_id
1 'polypeptide(L)' 'DPAENAVLKDFKKVFINPYIVEEEGEEWTFEEGCLSIPNLREPVDRQERIVLQYQDEQFN' A
#
# COMPACT_ATOMS: atom_id res chain seq x y z
N ASP A 1 2.59 -10.20 -10.74
CA ASP A 1 2.69 -11.64 -11.09
C ASP A 1 1.28 -12.26 -11.21
N PRO A 2 0.98 -13.20 -12.13
CA PRO A 2 -0.33 -13.87 -12.18
C PRO A 2 -0.78 -14.53 -10.86
N ALA A 3 0.14 -15.08 -10.07
CA ALA A 3 -0.15 -15.66 -8.75
C ALA A 3 -0.52 -14.58 -7.72
N GLU A 4 0.19 -13.46 -7.75
CA GLU A 4 -0.08 -12.29 -6.90
C GLU A 4 -1.46 -11.69 -7.20
N ASN A 5 -1.83 -11.56 -8.47
CA ASN A 5 -3.16 -11.09 -8.88
C ASN A 5 -4.29 -11.99 -8.36
N ALA A 6 -4.06 -13.31 -8.29
CA ALA A 6 -5.05 -14.24 -7.74
C ALA A 6 -5.23 -14.05 -6.23
N VAL A 7 -4.15 -13.80 -5.49
CA VAL A 7 -4.19 -13.53 -4.05
C VAL A 7 -4.90 -12.20 -3.76
N LEU A 8 -4.55 -11.14 -4.51
CA LEU A 8 -5.10 -9.79 -4.28
C LEU A 8 -6.59 -9.68 -4.62
N LYS A 9 -7.10 -10.53 -5.52
CA LYS A 9 -8.51 -10.51 -5.92
C LYS A 9 -9.48 -10.69 -4.75
N ASP A 10 -9.14 -11.55 -3.81
CA ASP A 10 -9.96 -11.84 -2.64
C ASP A 10 -9.45 -11.15 -1.36
N PHE A 11 -8.34 -10.41 -1.45
CA PHE A 11 -7.78 -9.68 -0.33
C PHE A 11 -8.56 -8.39 -0.09
N LYS A 12 -9.33 -8.37 1.01
CA LYS A 12 -9.98 -7.17 1.53
C LYS A 12 -9.54 -6.96 2.98
N LYS A 13 -8.91 -5.81 3.25
CA LYS A 13 -8.44 -5.46 4.58
C LYS A 13 -8.79 -3.99 4.88
N VAL A 14 -9.25 -3.75 6.10
CA VAL A 14 -9.54 -2.41 6.63
C VAL A 14 -8.51 -2.12 7.72
N PHE A 15 -7.95 -0.91 7.68
CA PHE A 15 -6.97 -0.41 8.63
C PHE A 15 -7.53 0.89 9.22
N ILE A 16 -7.90 0.89 10.49
CA ILE A 16 -8.44 2.06 11.20
C ILE A 16 -7.31 2.70 12.01
N ASN A 17 -7.25 4.03 12.03
CA ASN A 17 -6.19 4.80 12.69
C ASN A 17 -4.76 4.30 12.36
N PRO A 18 -4.42 4.05 11.08
CA PRO A 18 -3.13 3.51 10.73
C PRO A 18 -2.00 4.52 11.01
N TYR A 19 -0.86 4.00 11.45
CA TYR A 19 0.37 4.74 11.66
C TYR A 19 1.55 3.91 11.14
N ILE A 20 2.39 4.53 10.30
CA ILE A 20 3.64 3.92 9.84
C ILE A 20 4.65 4.07 10.98
N VAL A 21 5.08 2.96 11.56
CA VAL A 21 6.07 2.96 12.65
C VAL A 21 7.51 2.85 12.13
N GLU A 22 7.69 2.33 10.92
CA GLU A 22 9.00 2.07 10.32
C GLU A 22 8.90 2.03 8.79
N GLU A 23 9.92 2.55 8.12
CA GLU A 23 10.10 2.51 6.67
C GLU A 23 11.56 2.10 6.40
N GLU A 24 11.76 0.98 5.71
CA GLU A 24 13.08 0.38 5.47
C GLU A 24 13.24 -0.12 4.04
N GLY A 25 14.48 -0.36 3.65
CA GLY A 25 14.85 -0.83 2.32
C GLY A 25 15.36 0.31 1.42
N GLU A 26 15.76 -0.06 0.21
CA GLU A 26 16.17 0.92 -0.78
C GLU A 26 14.96 1.67 -1.31
N GLU A 27 15.16 2.97 -1.56
CA GLU A 27 14.18 3.78 -2.26
C GLU A 27 14.06 3.27 -3.70
N TRP A 28 12.85 2.95 -4.13
CA TRP A 28 12.57 2.39 -5.43
C TRP A 28 11.47 3.21 -6.11
N THR A 29 11.68 3.46 -7.41
CA THR A 29 10.76 4.23 -8.23
C THR A 29 9.71 3.32 -8.86
N PHE A 30 8.43 3.69 -8.72
CA PHE A 30 7.31 2.98 -9.35
C PHE A 30 6.31 3.94 -9.99
N GLU A 31 5.73 3.57 -11.14
CA GLU A 31 4.65 4.36 -11.76
C GLU A 31 3.31 4.16 -11.04
N GLU A 32 2.89 5.16 -10.28
CA GLU A 32 1.63 5.16 -9.54
C GLU A 32 0.54 5.96 -10.25
N GLY A 33 -0.72 5.70 -9.91
CA GLY A 33 -1.87 6.50 -10.34
C GLY A 33 -2.92 6.60 -9.22
N CYS A 34 -3.80 7.59 -9.28
CA CYS A 34 -4.78 7.84 -8.22
C CYS A 34 -6.21 7.91 -8.79
N LEU A 35 -7.17 7.21 -8.18
CA LEU A 35 -8.58 7.30 -8.57
C LEU A 35 -9.15 8.73 -8.44
N SER A 36 -8.59 9.54 -7.53
CA SER A 36 -8.95 10.94 -7.36
C SER A 36 -8.32 11.88 -8.40
N ILE A 37 -7.34 11.40 -9.19
CA ILE A 37 -6.67 12.15 -10.26
C ILE A 37 -6.70 11.30 -11.54
N PRO A 38 -7.83 11.30 -12.27
CA PRO A 38 -8.02 10.41 -13.40
C PRO A 38 -7.06 10.73 -14.55
N ASN A 39 -6.62 9.68 -15.26
CA ASN A 39 -5.77 9.74 -16.45
C ASN A 39 -4.32 10.25 -16.25
N LEU A 40 -3.86 10.35 -15.00
CA LEU A 40 -2.46 10.68 -14.69
C LEU A 40 -1.76 9.47 -14.07
N ARG A 41 -0.53 9.20 -14.53
CA ARG A 41 0.40 8.25 -13.93
C ARG A 41 1.80 8.85 -13.97
N GLU A 42 2.49 8.83 -12.85
CA GLU A 42 3.83 9.42 -12.72
C GLU A 42 4.71 8.55 -11.81
N PRO A 43 6.05 8.58 -11.99
CA PRO A 43 6.97 7.87 -11.11
C PRO A 43 6.95 8.49 -9.70
N VAL A 44 6.84 7.63 -8.68
CA VAL A 44 6.90 7.98 -7.26
C VAL A 44 7.95 7.10 -6.60
N ASP A 45 8.79 7.73 -5.77
CA ASP A 45 9.81 7.04 -4.99
C ASP A 45 9.29 6.68 -3.60
N ARG A 46 9.48 5.43 -3.18
CA ARG A 46 9.02 4.89 -1.88
C ARG A 46 10.07 3.92 -1.31
N GLN A 47 10.09 3.73 0.01
CA GLN A 47 10.80 2.60 0.62
C GLN A 47 10.11 1.27 0.25
N GLU A 48 10.91 0.20 0.11
CA GLU A 48 10.42 -1.13 -0.26
C GLU A 48 9.51 -1.75 0.82
N ARG A 49 9.81 -1.48 2.11
CA ARG A 49 9.11 -2.10 3.24
C ARG A 49 8.66 -1.06 4.24
N ILE A 50 7.43 -1.23 4.74
CA ILE A 50 6.90 -0.45 5.85
C ILE A 50 6.32 -1.38 6.92
N VAL A 51 6.32 -0.92 8.17
CA VAL A 51 5.59 -1.55 9.27
C VAL A 51 4.45 -0.64 9.69
N LEU A 52 3.23 -1.17 9.67
CA LEU A 52 2.01 -0.44 10.03
C LEU A 52 1.50 -0.91 11.40
N GLN A 53 1.27 0.03 12.29
CA GLN A 53 0.40 -0.14 13.45
C GLN A 53 -0.99 0.37 13.08
N TYR A 54 -2.04 -0.38 13.39
CA TYR A 54 -3.41 -0.01 13.05
C TYR A 54 -4.40 -0.78 13.92
N GLN A 55 -5.65 -0.35 13.89
CA GLN A 55 -6.78 -1.07 14.47
C GLN A 55 -7.63 -1.76 13.40
N ASP A 56 -8.22 -2.90 13.74
CA ASP A 56 -9.18 -3.58 12.87
C ASP A 56 -10.62 -3.04 13.01
N GLU A 57 -11.59 -3.65 12.33
CA GLU A 57 -13.01 -3.26 12.36
C GLU A 57 -13.68 -3.47 13.73
N GLN A 58 -13.05 -4.23 14.63
CA GLN A 58 -13.45 -4.41 16.02
C GLN A 58 -12.66 -3.48 16.96
N PHE A 59 -11.86 -2.56 16.42
CA PHE A 59 -10.99 -1.63 17.13
C PHE A 59 -9.90 -2.30 18.01
N ASN A 60 -9.54 -3.55 17.69
CA ASN A 60 -8.35 -4.20 18.27
C ASN A 60 -7.08 -3.62 17.67
#